data_AF-A0A6P8HHM8-F1
#
_entry.id   AF-A0A6P8HHM8-F1
#
_cell.length_a   1.000
_cell.length_b   1.000
_cell.length_c   1.000
_cell.angle_alpha   90.00
_cell.angle_beta   90.00
_cell.angle_gamma   90.00
#
_symmetry.space_group_name_H-M   'P 1'
#
loop_
_entity.id
_entity.type
_entity.pdbx_description
1 polymer ?
#
loop_
_entity_poly.entity_id
_entity_poly.type
_entity_poly.pdbx_seq_one_letter_code
_entity_poly.pdbx_strand_id
1 'polypeptide(L)'
;MNFFELRNALKGLGYQLSNAALSSVVLRYHNKKGTISFDTFIQIVVRVIVMFDTFQKNSTDSRSPKKATFTLDQFIDATLTV
;
A
#
# COMPACT_ATOMS: atom_id res chain seq x y z
N MET A 1 -0.39 -10.97 -13.31
CA MET A 1 -0.65 -10.98 -11.86
C MET A 1 -2.05 -10.45 -11.60
N ASN A 2 -2.82 -11.07 -10.71
CA ASN A 2 -4.20 -10.70 -10.39
C ASN A 2 -4.37 -10.15 -8.95
N PHE A 3 -5.55 -9.57 -8.66
CA PHE A 3 -5.88 -9.00 -7.35
C PHE A 3 -5.68 -9.97 -6.18
N PHE A 4 -5.99 -11.26 -6.37
CA PHE A 4 -5.89 -12.27 -5.33
C PHE A 4 -4.45 -12.63 -4.99
N GLU A 5 -3.57 -12.69 -5.98
CA GLU A 5 -2.13 -12.90 -5.78
C GLU A 5 -1.51 -11.75 -4.99
N LEU A 6 -1.87 -10.50 -5.30
CA LEU A 6 -1.40 -9.33 -4.56
C LEU A 6 -1.86 -9.36 -3.09
N ARG A 7 -3.14 -9.68 -2.86
CA ARG A 7 -3.68 -9.85 -1.50
C ARG A 7 -2.96 -10.94 -0.73
N ASN A 8 -2.71 -12.10 -1.36
CA ASN A 8 -2.03 -13.22 -0.72
C ASN A 8 -0.57 -12.90 -0.42
N ALA A 9 0.14 -12.25 -1.32
CA ALA A 9 1.52 -11.81 -1.12
C ALA A 9 1.63 -10.84 0.06
N LEU A 10 0.80 -9.80 0.09
CA LEU A 10 0.79 -8.81 1.19
C LEU A 10 0.39 -9.45 2.52
N LYS A 11 -0.59 -10.36 2.52
CA LYS A 11 -0.98 -11.12 3.71
C LYS A 11 0.16 -12.02 4.20
N GLY A 12 0.90 -12.67 3.30
CA GLY A 12 2.08 -13.48 3.63
C GLY A 12 3.21 -12.67 4.27
N LEU A 13 3.30 -11.39 3.94
CA LEU A 13 4.27 -10.44 4.52
C LEU A 13 3.77 -9.78 5.82
N GLY A 14 2.58 -10.11 6.30
CA GLY A 14 1.99 -9.54 7.52
C GLY A 14 1.25 -8.21 7.32
N TYR A 15 1.17 -7.70 6.08
CA TYR A 15 0.45 -6.46 5.77
C TYR A 15 -1.01 -6.76 5.40
N GLN A 16 -1.94 -6.38 6.28
CA GLN A 16 -3.37 -6.55 6.05
C GLN A 16 -4.00 -5.25 5.56
N LEU A 17 -4.38 -5.22 4.28
CA LEU A 17 -5.19 -4.16 3.70
C LEU A 17 -6.66 -4.54 3.59
N SER A 18 -7.53 -3.53 3.68
CA SER A 18 -8.94 -3.69 3.32
C SER A 18 -9.07 -4.01 1.82
N ASN A 19 -10.11 -4.78 1.47
CA ASN A 19 -10.40 -5.08 0.07
C ASN A 19 -10.62 -3.82 -0.75
N ALA A 20 -11.24 -2.78 -0.17
CA ALA A 20 -11.44 -1.50 -0.83
C ALA A 20 -10.11 -0.83 -1.22
N ALA A 21 -9.14 -0.77 -0.29
CA ALA A 21 -7.83 -0.18 -0.55
C ALA A 21 -7.05 -0.96 -1.61
N LEU A 22 -7.04 -2.30 -1.53
CA LEU A 22 -6.41 -3.16 -2.54
C LEU A 22 -7.04 -2.98 -3.92
N SER A 23 -8.37 -2.87 -4.00
CA SER A 23 -9.08 -2.65 -5.26
C SER A 23 -8.71 -1.31 -5.88
N SER A 24 -8.59 -0.24 -5.07
CA SER A 24 -8.13 1.07 -5.55
C SER A 24 -6.69 1.03 -6.09
N VAL A 25 -5.80 0.28 -5.44
CA VAL A 25 -4.42 0.10 -5.90
C VAL A 25 -4.42 -0.66 -7.23
N VAL A 26 -5.10 -1.79 -7.33
CA VAL A 26 -5.15 -2.59 -8.57
C VAL A 26 -5.75 -1.79 -9.72
N LEU A 27 -6.80 -1.00 -9.48
CA LEU A 27 -7.42 -0.15 -10.50
C LEU A 27 -6.47 0.93 -11.01
N ARG A 28 -5.59 1.46 -10.16
CA ARG A 28 -4.61 2.49 -10.55
C ARG A 28 -3.52 1.96 -11.48
N TYR A 29 -3.13 0.70 -11.31
CA TYR A 29 -1.97 0.10 -12.00
C TYR A 29 -2.35 -0.97 -13.03
N HIS A 30 -3.65 -1.22 -13.26
CA HIS A 30 -4.07 -2.15 -14.30
C HIS A 30 -3.71 -1.60 -15.69
N ASN A 31 -3.27 -2.46 -16.60
CA ASN A 31 -3.10 -2.05 -17.99
C ASN A 31 -4.44 -2.04 -18.74
N LYS A 32 -4.46 -1.56 -19.98
CA LYS A 32 -5.67 -1.56 -20.86
C LYS A 32 -6.27 -2.96 -21.09
N LYS A 33 -5.54 -4.02 -20.79
CA LYS A 33 -5.98 -5.43 -20.87
C LYS A 33 -6.42 -6.00 -19.52
N GLY A 34 -6.48 -5.17 -18.47
CA GLY A 34 -6.86 -5.58 -17.11
C GLY A 34 -5.84 -6.46 -16.40
N THR A 35 -4.62 -6.60 -16.93
CA THR A 35 -3.55 -7.40 -16.33
C THR A 35 -2.48 -6.52 -15.70
N ILE A 36 -1.84 -7.01 -14.64
CA ILE A 36 -0.68 -6.38 -14.01
C ILE A 36 0.57 -7.16 -14.42
N SER A 37 1.57 -6.47 -14.98
CA SER A 37 2.89 -7.04 -15.29
C SER A 37 3.68 -7.31 -14.00
N PHE A 38 4.69 -8.17 -14.08
CA PHE A 38 5.45 -8.54 -12.89
C PHE A 38 6.25 -7.35 -12.31
N ASP A 39 6.85 -6.53 -13.17
CA ASP A 39 7.51 -5.28 -12.78
C ASP A 39 6.58 -4.37 -11.97
N THR A 40 5.37 -4.14 -12.48
CA THR A 40 4.36 -3.28 -11.85
C THR A 40 3.84 -3.91 -10.57
N PHE A 41 3.70 -5.24 -10.53
CA PHE A 41 3.35 -5.96 -9.31
C PHE A 41 4.38 -5.74 -8.19
N ILE A 42 5.68 -5.90 -8.48
CA ILE A 42 6.74 -5.67 -7.50
C ILE A 42 6.76 -4.21 -7.06
N GLN A 43 6.62 -3.27 -8.00
CA GLN A 43 6.55 -1.84 -7.69
C GLN A 43 5.39 -1.51 -6.74
N ILE A 44 4.21 -2.10 -6.96
CA ILE A 44 3.06 -1.94 -6.05
C ILE A 44 3.38 -2.49 -4.66
N VAL A 45 3.92 -3.71 -4.58
CA VAL A 45 4.23 -4.36 -3.30
C VAL A 45 5.22 -3.51 -2.50
N VAL A 46 6.32 -3.06 -3.11
CA VAL A 46 7.33 -2.22 -2.44
C VAL A 46 6.71 -0.90 -1.95
N ARG A 47 5.93 -0.22 -2.80
CA ARG A 47 5.27 1.04 -2.41
C ARG A 47 4.31 0.86 -1.24
N VAL A 48 3.52 -0.22 -1.26
CA VAL A 48 2.58 -0.52 -0.17
C VAL A 48 3.33 -0.80 1.13
N ILE A 49 4.42 -1.55 1.10
CA ILE A 49 5.25 -1.85 2.28
C ILE A 49 5.81 -0.56 2.89
N VAL A 50 6.40 0.32 2.07
CA VAL A 50 6.98 1.59 2.53
C VAL A 50 5.91 2.52 3.10
N MET A 51 4.74 2.62 2.44
CA MET A 51 3.61 3.40 2.95
C MET A 51 3.11 2.87 4.30
N PHE A 52 3.06 1.55 4.47
CA PHE A 52 2.67 0.93 5.74
C PHE A 52 3.68 1.18 6.85
N ASP A 53 4.97 1.04 6.56
CA ASP A 53 6.04 1.28 7.53
C ASP A 53 6.04 2.75 7.98
N THR A 54 5.89 3.67 7.04
CA THR A 54 5.79 5.11 7.34
C THR A 54 4.53 5.43 8.16
N PHE A 55 3.42 4.76 7.85
CA PHE A 55 2.18 4.89 8.62
C PHE A 55 2.33 4.35 10.05
N GLN A 56 2.95 3.18 10.24
CA GLN A 56 3.18 2.61 11.57
C GLN A 56 4.13 3.48 12.41
N LYS A 57 5.18 4.03 11.81
CA LYS A 57 6.11 4.93 12.49
C LYS A 57 5.40 6.17 13.05
N ASN A 58 4.45 6.72 12.29
CA ASN A 58 3.67 7.89 12.71
C ASN A 58 2.40 7.55 13.50
N SER A 59 2.00 6.28 13.58
CA SER A 59 0.95 5.81 14.48
C SER A 59 1.52 5.59 15.89
N THR A 60 2.05 6.64 16.51
CA THR A 60 2.64 6.58 17.87
C THR A 60 1.58 6.62 18.97
N ASP A 61 0.29 6.80 18.64
CA ASP A 61 -0.78 6.89 19.63
C ASP A 61 -1.37 5.51 19.98
N SER A 62 -0.95 4.94 21.12
CA SER A 62 -1.45 3.68 21.70
C SER A 62 -2.98 3.65 21.86
N ARG A 63 -3.68 4.78 21.80
CA ARG A 63 -5.15 4.84 21.93
C ARG A 63 -5.88 4.60 20.61
N SER A 64 -5.21 4.65 19.46
CA SER A 64 -5.84 4.55 18.14
C SER A 64 -4.91 3.90 17.11
N PRO A 65 -4.70 2.57 17.15
CA PRO A 65 -3.79 1.84 16.25
C PRO A 65 -4.19 1.89 14.76
N LYS A 66 -5.24 2.62 14.40
CA LYS A 66 -5.76 2.78 13.02
C LYS A 66 -5.66 4.21 12.50
N LYS A 67 -5.05 5.14 13.24
CA LYS A 67 -4.90 6.54 12.82
C LYS A 67 -3.43 6.95 12.97
N ALA A 68 -2.89 7.58 11.94
CA ALA A 68 -1.61 8.25 11.98
C ALA A 68 -1.82 9.71 11.60
N THR A 69 -1.17 10.61 12.34
CA THR A 69 -1.22 12.05 12.07
C THR A 69 0.01 12.43 11.27
N PHE A 70 -0.20 13.12 10.15
CA PHE A 70 0.88 13.60 9.30
C PHE A 70 0.72 15.11 9.13
N THR A 71 1.85 15.82 9.10
CA THR A 71 1.88 17.16 8.50
C THR A 71 1.82 17.06 6.97
N LEU A 72 1.46 18.15 6.29
CA LEU A 72 1.34 18.15 4.82
C LEU A 72 2.64 17.71 4.14
N ASP A 73 3.77 18.27 4.58
CA ASP A 73 5.08 17.96 4.00
C ASP A 73 5.49 16.50 4.25
N GLN A 74 5.27 15.99 5.46
CA GLN A 74 5.52 14.59 5.78
C GLN A 74 4.64 13.64 4.97
N PHE A 75 3.39 14.02 4.71
CA PHE A 75 2.49 13.20 3.89
C PHE A 75 2.93 13.16 2.43
N ILE A 76 3.33 14.30 1.87
CA ILE A 76 3.83 14.41 0.50
C ILE A 76 5.11 13.57 0.35
N ASP A 77 6.06 13.72 1.27
CA ASP A 77 7.34 12.98 1.24
C ASP A 77 7.12 11.47 1.43
N ALA A 78 6.24 11.07 2.35
CA ALA A 78 5.89 9.67 2.59
C ALA A 78 5.19 8.98 1.41
N THR A 79 4.49 9.74 0.55
CA THR A 79 3.66 9.18 -0.52
C THR A 79 4.29 9.27 -1.92
N LEU A 80 5.15 10.26 -2.16
CA LEU A 80 5.71 10.54 -3.49
C LEU A 80 7.19 10.19 -3.64
N THR A 81 7.97 10.10 -2.56
CA THR A 81 9.43 9.91 -2.62
C THR A 81 9.83 8.41 -2.69
N VAL A 82 8.89 7.52 -3.02
CA VAL A 82 9.07 6.05 -3.12
C VAL A 82 9.17 5.55 -4.55
#